data_AF-A0A817KRL1-F1
#
_entry.id   AF-A0A817KRL1-F1
#
_cell.length_a   1.000
_cell.length_b   1.000
_cell.length_c   1.000
_cell.angle_alpha   90.00
_cell.angle_beta   90.00
_cell.angle_gamma   90.00
#
_symmetry.space_group_name_H-M   'P 1'
#
loop_
_entity.id
_entity.type
_entity.pdbx_description
1 polymer ?
#
loop_
_entity_poly.entity_id
_entity_poly.type
_entity_poly.pdbx_seq_one_letter_code
_entity_poly.pdbx_strand_id
1 'polypeptide(L)'
;MTMMLEQKNSQYSTLIVTEGDSAKALAVVGLGLIGRDRYDVYPLKGLGTSTAKEAKEYFSNMDRHHIIFKYDSIKDDLAIQLAFNSALSDDRKDWIKWHTEDINQRREQNLPADYLFKKDTKQINFNDFINKELVLFSKPSTERAIPSIMDVLKPDQRKIMFVCFTKSLICEIKVAQLAGKVAENSDYHHDEQSLTNTIVGLA
;
A
#
# COMPACT_ATOMS: atom_id res chain seq x y z
N MET A 1 -2.97 4.61 -10.58
CA MET A 1 -3.35 5.70 -11.49
C MET A 1 -3.97 6.78 -10.62
N THR A 2 -3.21 7.85 -10.40
CA THR A 2 -3.52 8.96 -9.50
C THR A 2 -4.56 9.88 -10.13
N MET A 3 -5.51 10.39 -9.33
CA MET A 3 -6.23 11.62 -9.68
C MET A 3 -6.28 12.53 -8.46
N MET A 4 -5.68 13.72 -8.63
CA MET A 4 -5.93 14.91 -7.82
C MET A 4 -7.29 15.48 -8.21
N LEU A 5 -8.07 15.91 -7.23
CA LEU A 5 -9.11 16.91 -7.43
C LEU A 5 -8.95 17.99 -6.37
N GLU A 6 -8.67 19.19 -6.86
CA GLU A 6 -8.61 20.42 -6.10
C GLU A 6 -10.01 21.05 -6.14
N GLN A 7 -10.56 21.46 -4.98
CA GLN A 7 -11.66 22.42 -4.94
C GLN A 7 -11.34 23.64 -4.11
N LYS A 8 -11.80 24.77 -4.66
CA LYS A 8 -11.54 26.17 -4.31
C LYS A 8 -12.18 26.54 -2.97
N ASN A 9 -11.39 27.15 -2.07
CA ASN A 9 -11.69 27.63 -0.70
C ASN A 9 -11.73 26.53 0.39
N SER A 10 -11.05 26.59 1.53
CA SER A 10 -10.00 27.45 2.09
C SER A 10 -9.46 26.75 3.36
N GLN A 11 -8.13 26.65 3.48
CA GLN A 11 -7.30 26.24 4.64
C GLN A 11 -7.41 24.85 5.28
N TYR A 12 -8.52 24.10 5.22
CA TYR A 12 -8.60 22.76 5.81
C TYR A 12 -9.48 21.82 4.98
N SER A 13 -8.94 21.25 3.90
CA SER A 13 -9.56 20.14 3.18
C SER A 13 -9.08 18.81 3.76
N THR A 14 -9.97 18.03 4.38
CA THR A 14 -9.64 16.70 4.90
C THR A 14 -10.11 15.63 3.93
N LEU A 15 -9.16 14.88 3.36
CA LEU A 15 -9.41 13.77 2.46
C LEU A 15 -9.68 12.50 3.27
N ILE A 16 -10.89 11.93 3.16
CA ILE A 16 -11.22 10.64 3.77
C ILE A 16 -11.01 9.55 2.73
N VAL A 17 -9.94 8.78 2.92
CA VAL A 17 -9.62 7.63 2.09
C VAL A 17 -10.33 6.41 2.66
N THR A 18 -11.18 5.78 1.86
CA THR A 18 -12.02 4.63 2.29
C THR A 18 -11.69 3.39 1.49
N GLU A 19 -12.02 2.21 2.00
CA GLU A 19 -11.90 0.97 1.23
C GLU A 19 -13.13 0.63 0.39
N GLY A 20 -13.00 0.62 -0.93
CA GLY A 20 -14.00 0.02 -1.80
C GLY A 20 -15.41 0.60 -1.61
N ASP A 21 -16.41 0.02 -2.27
CA ASP A 21 -17.77 0.58 -2.25
C ASP A 21 -18.47 0.39 -0.89
N SER A 22 -18.09 -0.65 -0.14
CA SER A 22 -18.66 -0.94 1.18
C SER A 22 -18.20 0.04 2.25
N ALA A 23 -16.89 0.35 2.35
CA ALA A 23 -16.42 1.33 3.32
C ALA A 23 -16.68 2.77 2.84
N LYS A 24 -16.79 3.01 1.53
CA LYS A 24 -17.34 4.26 0.99
C LYS A 24 -18.76 4.48 1.48
N ALA A 25 -19.64 3.48 1.35
CA ALA A 25 -21.00 3.57 1.87
C ALA A 25 -21.00 3.85 3.38
N LEU A 26 -20.09 3.22 4.12
CA LEU A 26 -19.99 3.35 5.57
C LEU A 26 -19.44 4.72 6.02
N ALA A 27 -18.45 5.27 5.32
CA ALA A 27 -17.95 6.62 5.54
C ALA A 27 -18.96 7.69 5.12
N VAL A 28 -19.72 7.45 4.04
CA VAL A 28 -20.83 8.32 3.62
C VAL A 28 -21.94 8.33 4.67
N VAL A 29 -22.24 7.20 5.30
CA VAL A 29 -23.18 7.10 6.43
C VAL A 29 -22.63 7.82 7.67
N GLY A 30 -21.34 7.67 7.99
CA GLY A 30 -20.68 8.37 9.10
C GLY A 30 -20.64 9.89 8.92
N LEU A 31 -20.39 10.37 7.69
CA LEU A 31 -20.43 11.80 7.33
C LEU A 31 -21.83 12.40 7.43
N GLY A 32 -22.88 11.59 7.30
CA GLY A 32 -24.26 12.02 7.55
C GLY A 32 -24.52 12.49 8.99
N LEU A 33 -23.67 12.09 9.95
CA LEU A 33 -23.75 12.48 11.36
C LEU A 33 -22.86 13.70 11.70
N ILE A 34 -21.84 14.01 10.90
CA ILE A 34 -20.79 15.01 11.19
C ILE A 34 -20.88 16.24 10.27
N GLY A 35 -21.52 16.13 9.09
CA GLY A 35 -21.73 17.23 8.14
C GLY A 35 -20.88 17.10 6.86
N ARG A 36 -21.47 17.40 5.70
CA ARG A 36 -20.87 17.18 4.36
C ARG A 36 -20.01 18.33 3.82
N ASP A 37 -19.97 19.47 4.49
CA ASP A 37 -19.42 20.70 3.89
C ASP A 37 -17.87 20.76 3.86
N ARG A 38 -17.17 19.73 4.39
CA ARG A 38 -15.70 19.74 4.56
C ARG A 38 -14.94 18.48 4.10
N TYR A 39 -15.63 17.44 3.60
CA TYR A 39 -15.02 16.13 3.37
C TYR A 39 -15.52 15.46 2.08
N ASP A 40 -14.58 15.09 1.20
CA ASP A 40 -14.83 14.27 0.01
C ASP A 40 -14.29 12.83 0.21
N VAL A 41 -15.02 11.84 -0.31
CA VAL A 41 -14.76 10.40 -0.11
C VAL A 41 -14.32 9.71 -1.40
N TYR A 42 -13.13 9.09 -1.37
CA TYR A 42 -12.59 8.31 -2.49
C TYR A 42 -12.24 6.87 -2.05
N PRO A 43 -12.60 5.84 -2.82
CA PRO A 43 -12.31 4.43 -2.48
C PRO A 43 -10.91 3.96 -2.95
N LEU A 44 -10.17 3.28 -2.08
CA LEU A 44 -8.91 2.54 -2.28
C LEU A 44 -9.01 1.11 -1.66
N LYS A 45 -7.92 0.32 -1.57
CA LYS A 45 -7.86 -1.12 -1.18
C LYS A 45 -7.06 -1.34 0.16
N GLY A 46 -7.30 -2.38 1.01
CA GLY A 46 -7.13 -2.32 2.51
C GLY A 46 -8.30 -2.56 3.56
N LEU A 47 -9.22 -1.60 3.87
CA LEU A 47 -10.15 -1.51 5.04
C LEU A 47 -11.47 -2.31 5.01
N GLY A 48 -11.75 -3.13 3.99
CA GLY A 48 -13.06 -3.80 3.82
C GLY A 48 -13.31 -4.94 4.81
N THR A 49 -12.28 -5.28 5.59
CA THR A 49 -12.29 -6.28 6.67
C THR A 49 -12.78 -5.72 8.00
N SER A 50 -12.87 -4.40 8.14
CA SER A 50 -13.37 -3.76 9.36
C SER A 50 -14.88 -3.88 9.45
N THR A 51 -15.37 -4.39 10.57
CA THR A 51 -16.81 -4.50 10.83
C THR A 51 -17.45 -3.11 10.97
N ALA A 52 -18.74 -3.01 10.70
CA ALA A 52 -19.48 -1.75 10.88
C ALA A 52 -19.42 -1.21 12.32
N LYS A 53 -19.17 -2.08 13.30
CA LYS A 53 -18.98 -1.70 14.71
C LYS A 53 -17.61 -1.04 14.92
N GLU A 54 -16.54 -1.66 14.43
CA GLU A 54 -15.18 -1.12 14.53
C GLU A 54 -15.04 0.21 13.80
N ALA A 55 -15.68 0.35 12.64
CA ALA A 55 -15.69 1.61 11.92
C ALA A 55 -16.41 2.73 12.69
N LYS A 56 -17.53 2.42 13.39
CA LYS A 56 -18.18 3.39 14.29
C LYS A 56 -17.26 3.80 15.43
N GLU A 57 -16.55 2.86 16.04
CA GLU A 57 -15.56 3.14 17.10
C GLU A 57 -14.37 3.98 16.58
N TYR A 58 -13.95 3.74 15.34
CA TYR A 58 -12.91 4.48 14.64
C TYR A 58 -13.32 5.95 14.41
N PHE A 59 -14.50 6.19 13.81
CA PHE A 59 -15.02 7.54 13.58
C PHE A 59 -15.43 8.24 14.88
N SER A 60 -15.81 7.50 15.93
CA SER A 60 -16.06 8.09 17.26
C SER A 60 -14.78 8.68 17.87
N ASN A 61 -13.61 8.13 17.51
CA ASN A 61 -12.29 8.61 17.94
C ASN A 61 -11.51 9.24 16.77
N MET A 62 -12.17 10.09 15.98
CA MET A 62 -11.57 10.68 14.77
C MET A 62 -10.29 11.47 15.07
N ASP A 63 -10.23 12.17 16.21
CA ASP A 63 -9.05 12.96 16.62
C ASP A 63 -7.77 12.13 16.81
N ARG A 64 -7.91 10.82 17.05
CA ARG A 64 -6.77 9.89 17.16
C ARG A 64 -6.33 9.35 15.80
N HIS A 65 -7.27 9.23 14.88
CA HIS A 65 -7.04 8.63 13.56
C HIS A 65 -6.79 9.67 12.46
N HIS A 66 -7.04 10.95 12.77
CA HIS A 66 -6.77 12.07 11.89
C HIS A 66 -5.31 12.51 12.03
N ILE A 67 -4.56 12.39 10.95
CA ILE A 67 -3.16 12.83 10.87
C ILE A 67 -3.09 14.00 9.92
N ILE A 68 -2.58 15.13 10.41
CA ILE A 68 -2.45 16.35 9.63
C ILE A 68 -1.09 16.35 8.91
N PHE A 69 -1.12 16.53 7.60
CA PHE A 69 0.09 16.74 6.82
C PHE A 69 0.48 18.22 6.87
N LYS A 70 1.68 18.51 7.38
CA LYS A 70 2.25 19.85 7.38
C LYS A 70 3.24 19.97 6.23
N TYR A 71 3.05 20.98 5.40
CA TYR A 71 4.07 21.44 4.47
C TYR A 71 4.94 22.46 5.18
N ASP A 72 6.25 22.21 5.23
CA ASP A 72 7.18 23.03 6.02
C ASP A 72 8.24 23.71 5.14
N SER A 73 8.71 23.05 4.07
CA SER A 73 9.90 23.51 3.35
C SER A 73 10.00 23.02 1.90
N ILE A 74 10.91 23.63 1.13
CA ILE A 74 11.36 23.22 -0.22
C ILE A 74 11.79 21.74 -0.25
N LYS A 75 12.25 21.19 0.88
CA LYS A 75 12.59 19.77 1.01
C LYS A 75 11.40 18.85 0.70
N ASP A 76 10.19 19.28 1.06
CA ASP A 76 8.96 18.53 0.76
C ASP A 76 8.70 18.50 -0.75
N ASP A 77 8.91 19.64 -1.45
CA ASP A 77 8.78 19.70 -2.91
C ASP A 77 9.79 18.80 -3.61
N LEU A 78 11.05 18.81 -3.15
CA LEU A 78 12.10 17.96 -3.70
C LEU A 78 11.78 16.47 -3.49
N ALA A 79 11.24 16.09 -2.32
CA ALA A 79 10.83 14.72 -2.05
C ALA A 79 9.65 14.28 -2.92
N ILE A 80 8.67 15.15 -3.12
CA ILE A 80 7.52 14.90 -4.02
C ILE A 80 8.00 14.76 -5.47
N GLN A 81 8.89 15.64 -5.91
CA GLN A 81 9.46 15.57 -7.26
C GLN A 81 10.25 14.27 -7.46
N LEU A 82 11.11 13.88 -6.51
CA LEU A 82 11.84 12.61 -6.57
C LEU A 82 10.88 11.41 -6.73
N ALA A 83 9.79 11.41 -5.97
CA ALA A 83 8.82 10.31 -5.99
C ALA A 83 8.04 10.21 -7.31
N PHE A 84 7.59 11.32 -7.89
CA PHE A 84 6.62 11.31 -9.00
C PHE A 84 7.15 11.79 -10.35
N ASN A 85 8.30 12.48 -10.39
CA ASN A 85 8.85 12.98 -11.64
C ASN A 85 9.47 11.84 -12.45
N SER A 86 8.99 11.62 -13.67
CA SER A 86 9.51 10.57 -14.55
C SER A 86 11.00 10.75 -14.90
N ALA A 87 11.50 11.98 -14.93
CA ALA A 87 12.90 12.28 -15.27
C ALA A 87 13.90 11.85 -14.19
N LEU A 88 13.49 11.75 -12.92
CA LEU A 88 14.36 11.41 -11.78
C LEU A 88 14.37 9.89 -11.50
N SER A 89 14.29 9.07 -12.56
CA SER A 89 14.23 7.61 -12.41
C SER A 89 15.52 7.01 -11.87
N ASP A 90 16.67 7.61 -12.16
CA ASP A 90 17.95 7.14 -11.66
C ASP A 90 18.16 7.52 -10.19
N ASP A 91 17.82 8.75 -9.80
CA ASP A 91 17.87 9.19 -8.40
C ASP A 91 16.96 8.34 -7.50
N ARG A 92 15.81 7.87 -8.02
CA ARG A 92 14.96 6.92 -7.28
C ARG A 92 15.64 5.59 -6.97
N LYS A 93 16.57 5.13 -7.81
CA LYS A 93 17.32 3.89 -7.56
C LYS A 93 18.24 4.07 -6.35
N ASP A 94 18.97 5.18 -6.33
CA ASP A 94 19.85 5.52 -5.21
C ASP A 94 19.06 5.76 -3.93
N TRP A 95 17.88 6.38 -4.03
CA TRP A 95 16.96 6.56 -2.93
C TRP A 95 16.45 5.24 -2.31
N ILE A 96 16.01 4.28 -3.14
CA ILE A 96 15.58 2.95 -2.66
C ILE A 96 16.75 2.17 -2.06
N LYS A 97 17.94 2.32 -2.65
CA LYS A 97 19.18 1.70 -2.16
C LYS A 97 19.54 2.23 -0.78
N TRP A 98 19.59 3.55 -0.61
CA TRP A 98 19.85 4.21 0.67
C TRP A 98 18.87 3.74 1.76
N HIS A 99 17.57 3.69 1.46
CA HIS A 99 16.58 3.22 2.42
C HIS A 99 16.77 1.73 2.80
N THR A 100 17.18 0.89 1.85
CA THR A 100 17.49 -0.51 2.15
C THR A 100 18.72 -0.67 3.03
N GLU A 101 19.74 0.16 2.80
CA GLU A 101 20.96 0.20 3.63
C GLU A 101 20.64 0.67 5.06
N ASP A 102 19.82 1.71 5.24
CA ASP A 102 19.37 2.18 6.56
C ASP A 102 18.62 1.07 7.34
N ILE A 103 17.72 0.34 6.68
CA ILE A 103 17.03 -0.81 7.30
C ILE A 103 18.04 -1.90 7.72
N ASN A 104 19.01 -2.22 6.86
CA ASN A 104 19.99 -3.27 7.15
C ASN A 104 20.91 -2.87 8.32
N GLN A 105 21.38 -1.63 8.35
CA GLN A 105 22.20 -1.12 9.46
C GLN A 105 21.44 -1.16 10.79
N ARG A 106 20.15 -0.80 10.81
CA ARG A 106 19.33 -0.91 12.02
C ARG A 106 19.16 -2.35 12.47
N ARG A 107 19.00 -3.29 11.55
CA ARG A 107 18.93 -4.73 11.85
C ARG A 107 20.23 -5.24 12.46
N GLU A 108 21.38 -4.85 11.89
CA GLU A 108 22.70 -5.21 12.43
C GLU A 108 22.91 -4.66 13.84
N GLN A 109 22.39 -3.47 14.12
CA GLN A 109 22.44 -2.83 15.43
C GLN A 109 21.32 -3.29 16.40
N ASN A 110 20.49 -4.26 16.01
CA ASN A 110 19.30 -4.71 16.76
C ASN A 110 18.36 -3.56 17.18
N LEU A 111 18.29 -2.50 16.36
CA LEU A 111 17.37 -1.39 16.56
C LEU A 111 15.99 -1.73 15.98
N PRO A 112 14.90 -1.29 16.62
CA PRO A 112 13.55 -1.51 16.10
C PRO A 112 13.33 -0.77 14.77
N ALA A 113 12.44 -1.31 13.94
CA ALA A 113 11.99 -0.63 12.72
C ALA A 113 11.32 0.71 13.08
N ASP A 114 11.65 1.76 12.34
CA ASP A 114 11.11 3.10 12.57
C ASP A 114 9.83 3.29 11.76
N TYR A 115 8.72 3.01 12.42
CA TYR A 115 7.38 3.26 11.89
C TYR A 115 7.04 4.74 12.03
N LEU A 116 6.55 5.34 10.94
CA LEU A 116 6.12 6.73 10.89
C LEU A 116 4.88 6.97 11.76
N PHE A 117 3.91 6.07 11.68
CA PHE A 117 2.65 6.16 12.39
C PHE A 117 2.75 5.52 13.78
N LYS A 118 3.00 6.35 14.80
CA LYS A 118 2.93 5.95 16.21
C LYS A 118 1.57 6.34 16.78
N LYS A 119 1.19 5.74 17.91
CA LYS A 119 -0.14 5.94 18.53
C LYS A 119 -0.47 7.41 18.83
N ASP A 120 0.55 8.25 19.00
CA ASP A 120 0.44 9.66 19.38
C ASP A 120 0.77 10.64 18.24
N THR A 121 1.05 10.13 17.03
CA THR A 121 1.42 10.98 15.90
C THR A 121 0.20 11.71 15.35
N LYS A 122 0.08 13.01 15.62
CA LYS A 122 -0.99 13.88 15.09
C LYS A 122 -0.62 14.65 13.83
N GLN A 123 0.68 14.86 13.61
CA GLN A 123 1.19 15.65 12.49
C GLN A 123 2.40 14.97 11.88
N ILE A 124 2.49 14.99 10.55
CA ILE A 124 3.63 14.48 9.78
C ILE A 124 3.97 15.43 8.64
N ASN A 125 5.23 15.41 8.22
CA ASN A 125 5.70 16.18 7.07
C ASN A 125 5.66 15.33 5.81
N PHE A 126 5.56 15.98 4.65
CA PHE A 126 5.59 15.29 3.36
C PHE A 126 6.92 14.56 3.13
N ASN A 127 8.05 15.20 3.46
CA ASN A 127 9.36 14.56 3.35
C ASN A 127 9.45 13.26 4.16
N ASP A 128 8.90 13.23 5.37
CA ASP A 128 8.92 12.02 6.21
C ASP A 128 7.99 10.94 5.67
N PHE A 129 6.81 11.34 5.17
CA PHE A 129 5.88 10.40 4.53
C PHE A 129 6.50 9.74 3.29
N ILE A 130 7.13 10.52 2.41
CA ILE A 130 7.76 9.98 1.21
C ILE A 130 8.90 9.02 1.59
N ASN A 131 9.81 9.46 2.46
CA ASN A 131 11.03 8.72 2.77
C ASN A 131 10.84 7.56 3.76
N LYS A 132 9.75 7.52 4.54
CA LYS A 132 9.50 6.44 5.51
C LYS A 132 8.34 5.53 5.14
N GLU A 133 7.31 6.05 4.47
CA GLU A 133 6.10 5.27 4.14
C GLU A 133 6.04 4.94 2.64
N LEU A 134 6.17 5.93 1.75
CA LEU A 134 6.03 5.69 0.31
C LEU A 134 7.13 4.78 -0.25
N VAL A 135 8.34 4.87 0.30
CA VAL A 135 9.46 3.99 -0.10
C VAL A 135 9.16 2.52 0.20
N LEU A 136 8.39 2.22 1.26
CA LEU A 136 7.96 0.85 1.60
C LEU A 136 7.03 0.25 0.55
N PHE A 137 6.37 1.09 -0.26
CA PHE A 137 5.59 0.64 -1.41
C PHE A 137 6.45 0.45 -2.67
N SER A 138 7.44 1.32 -2.87
CA SER A 138 8.30 1.30 -4.06
C SER A 138 9.13 0.01 -4.15
N LYS A 139 9.77 -0.40 -3.05
CA LYS A 139 10.65 -1.59 -3.04
C LYS A 139 9.91 -2.89 -3.39
N PRO A 140 8.82 -3.28 -2.69
CA PRO A 140 8.05 -4.48 -3.04
C PRO A 140 7.47 -4.43 -4.45
N SER A 141 7.15 -3.23 -4.96
CA SER A 141 6.68 -3.08 -6.34
C SER A 141 7.77 -3.45 -7.36
N THR A 142 9.01 -3.03 -7.12
CA THR A 142 10.16 -3.43 -7.92
C THR A 142 10.46 -4.93 -7.78
N GLU A 143 10.44 -5.47 -6.55
CA GLU A 143 10.68 -6.89 -6.30
C GLU A 143 9.64 -7.81 -6.98
N ARG A 144 8.37 -7.38 -7.05
CA ARG A 144 7.34 -8.12 -7.81
C ARG A 144 7.51 -8.01 -9.32
N ALA A 145 8.07 -6.90 -9.81
CA ALA A 145 8.22 -6.65 -11.24
C ALA A 145 9.44 -7.35 -11.84
N ILE A 146 10.53 -7.50 -11.08
CA ILE A 146 11.83 -8.00 -11.55
C ILE A 146 12.03 -9.46 -11.11
N PRO A 147 12.34 -10.40 -12.03
CA PRO A 147 12.64 -11.78 -11.68
C PRO A 147 13.99 -11.93 -10.97
N SER A 148 14.15 -12.98 -10.18
CA SER A 148 15.45 -13.33 -9.59
C SER A 148 16.36 -13.98 -10.64
N ILE A 149 17.67 -13.74 -10.54
CA ILE A 149 18.66 -14.37 -11.43
C ILE A 149 18.80 -15.89 -11.19
N MET A 150 18.51 -16.36 -9.97
CA MET A 150 18.72 -17.75 -9.58
C MET A 150 17.75 -18.72 -10.23
N ASP A 151 16.50 -18.29 -10.43
CA ASP A 151 15.43 -19.12 -10.98
C ASP A 151 14.72 -18.47 -12.18
N VAL A 152 15.02 -17.22 -12.49
CA VAL A 152 14.38 -16.43 -13.56
C VAL A 152 12.87 -16.21 -13.30
N LEU A 153 12.41 -16.39 -12.06
CA LEU A 153 11.01 -16.26 -11.68
C LEU A 153 10.76 -15.00 -10.84
N LYS A 154 9.62 -14.36 -11.12
CA LYS A 154 9.02 -13.35 -10.24
C LYS A 154 8.45 -14.02 -8.98
N PRO A 155 8.30 -13.30 -7.86
CA PRO A 155 7.75 -13.86 -6.62
C PRO A 155 6.42 -14.61 -6.82
N ASP A 156 5.49 -14.06 -7.60
CA ASP A 156 4.18 -14.67 -7.86
C ASP A 156 4.32 -16.00 -8.61
N GLN A 157 5.20 -16.04 -9.62
CA GLN A 157 5.50 -17.27 -10.38
C GLN A 157 6.16 -18.32 -9.48
N ARG A 158 7.10 -17.90 -8.63
CA ARG A 158 7.76 -18.79 -7.67
C ARG A 158 6.77 -19.39 -6.66
N LYS A 159 5.79 -18.62 -6.18
CA LYS A 159 4.72 -19.10 -5.30
C LYS A 159 3.85 -20.17 -5.99
N ILE A 160 3.50 -19.96 -7.25
CA ILE A 160 2.77 -20.95 -8.06
C ILE A 160 3.59 -22.24 -8.18
N MET A 161 4.85 -22.14 -8.62
CA MET A 161 5.73 -23.30 -8.79
C MET A 161 5.96 -24.05 -7.48
N PHE A 162 6.14 -23.34 -6.37
CA PHE A 162 6.27 -23.93 -5.04
C PHE A 162 5.06 -24.81 -4.71
N VAL A 163 3.84 -24.30 -4.87
CA VAL A 163 2.62 -25.07 -4.58
C VAL A 163 2.45 -26.25 -5.52
N CYS A 164 2.77 -26.09 -6.81
CA CYS A 164 2.75 -27.19 -7.79
C CYS A 164 3.69 -28.33 -7.37
N PHE A 165 4.90 -28.01 -6.92
CA PHE A 165 5.88 -29.01 -6.46
C PHE A 165 5.49 -29.63 -5.12
N THR A 166 5.13 -28.82 -4.12
CA THR A 166 4.79 -29.30 -2.77
C THR A 166 3.53 -30.17 -2.76
N LYS A 167 2.55 -29.89 -3.62
CA LYS A 167 1.33 -30.69 -3.73
C LYS A 167 1.44 -31.78 -4.80
N SER A 168 2.60 -31.92 -5.45
CA SER A 168 2.87 -32.87 -6.54
C SER A 168 1.70 -32.95 -7.52
N LEU A 169 1.37 -31.82 -8.14
CA LEU A 169 0.27 -31.75 -9.09
C LEU A 169 0.69 -32.38 -10.43
N ILE A 170 0.48 -33.70 -10.56
CA ILE A 170 0.81 -34.49 -11.76
C ILE A 170 -0.39 -34.59 -12.72
N CYS A 171 -1.59 -34.24 -12.25
CA CYS A 171 -2.83 -34.29 -13.02
C CYS A 171 -3.31 -32.89 -13.39
N GLU A 172 -4.05 -32.79 -14.49
CA GLU A 172 -4.67 -31.55 -14.94
C GLU A 172 -5.63 -30.99 -13.88
N ILE A 173 -5.52 -29.69 -13.61
CA ILE A 173 -6.33 -28.96 -12.65
C ILE A 173 -6.85 -27.68 -13.31
N LYS A 174 -8.08 -27.26 -12.99
CA LYS A 174 -8.61 -25.99 -13.48
C LYS A 174 -7.82 -24.83 -12.91
N VAL A 175 -7.53 -23.83 -13.73
CA VAL A 175 -6.75 -22.64 -13.35
C VAL A 175 -7.31 -21.96 -12.10
N ALA A 176 -8.64 -21.79 -12.02
CA ALA A 176 -9.29 -21.18 -10.85
C ALA A 176 -9.09 -22.00 -9.55
N GLN A 177 -9.08 -23.33 -9.63
CA GLN A 177 -8.84 -24.20 -8.48
C GLN A 177 -7.37 -24.16 -8.05
N LEU A 178 -6.45 -24.09 -9.01
CA LEU A 178 -5.04 -23.89 -8.72
C LEU A 178 -4.78 -22.53 -8.06
N ALA A 179 -5.40 -21.46 -8.57
CA ALA A 179 -5.27 -20.11 -8.01
C ALA A 179 -5.71 -20.08 -6.54
N GLY A 180 -6.89 -20.63 -6.21
CA GLY A 180 -7.37 -20.71 -4.82
C GLY A 180 -6.42 -21.52 -3.92
N LYS A 181 -5.88 -22.64 -4.42
CA LYS A 181 -4.93 -23.47 -3.66
C LYS A 181 -3.59 -22.77 -3.43
N VAL A 182 -3.14 -21.98 -4.40
CA VAL A 182 -1.94 -21.15 -4.28
C VAL A 182 -2.18 -20.04 -3.27
N ALA A 183 -3.33 -19.37 -3.31
CA ALA A 183 -3.67 -18.32 -2.36
C ALA A 183 -3.63 -18.81 -0.90
N GLU A 184 -4.20 -19.99 -0.64
CA GLU A 184 -4.22 -20.62 0.68
C GLU A 184 -2.82 -21.05 1.17
N ASN A 185 -2.02 -21.70 0.31
CA ASN A 185 -0.77 -22.35 0.75
C ASN A 185 0.48 -21.45 0.66
N SER A 186 0.41 -20.34 -0.08
CA SER A 186 1.57 -19.46 -0.32
C SER A 186 1.45 -18.06 0.31
N ASP A 187 0.43 -17.88 1.16
CA ASP A 187 0.14 -16.61 1.83
C ASP A 187 0.11 -15.46 0.79
N TYR A 188 -0.70 -15.62 -0.24
CA TYR A 188 -0.82 -14.66 -1.35
C TYR A 188 -1.84 -13.58 -0.98
N HIS A 189 -1.36 -12.35 -0.78
CA HIS A 189 -2.17 -11.23 -0.30
C HIS A 189 -2.67 -10.31 -1.41
N HIS A 190 -2.63 -10.75 -2.66
CA HIS A 190 -3.09 -9.98 -3.81
C HIS A 190 -4.31 -10.65 -4.45
N ASP A 191 -4.89 -9.96 -5.43
CA ASP A 191 -6.12 -10.38 -6.08
C ASP A 191 -5.96 -11.71 -6.85
N GLU A 192 -6.91 -12.64 -6.69
CA GLU A 192 -6.89 -13.96 -7.31
C GLU A 192 -6.92 -13.88 -8.84
N GLN A 193 -7.50 -12.82 -9.40
CA GLN A 193 -7.48 -12.58 -10.85
C GLN A 193 -6.05 -12.38 -11.36
N SER A 194 -5.20 -11.69 -10.60
CA SER A 194 -3.78 -11.49 -10.97
C SER A 194 -3.02 -12.80 -10.97
N LEU A 195 -3.36 -13.70 -10.05
CA LEU A 195 -2.78 -15.03 -9.96
C LEU A 195 -3.24 -15.93 -11.12
N THR A 196 -4.52 -15.89 -11.45
CA THR A 196 -5.10 -16.59 -12.62
C THR A 196 -4.39 -16.17 -13.91
N ASN A 197 -4.22 -14.85 -14.13
CA ASN A 197 -3.50 -14.34 -15.29
C ASN A 197 -2.03 -14.78 -15.31
N THR A 198 -1.39 -14.85 -14.15
CA THR A 198 0.01 -15.32 -14.02
C THR A 198 0.13 -16.81 -14.35
N ILE A 199 -0.81 -17.64 -13.89
CA ILE A 199 -0.85 -19.08 -14.22
C ILE A 199 -1.02 -19.28 -15.73
N VAL A 200 -1.94 -18.53 -16.36
CA VAL A 200 -2.15 -18.59 -17.81
C VAL A 200 -0.90 -18.15 -18.57
N GLY A 201 -0.19 -17.12 -18.11
CA GLY A 201 1.06 -16.67 -18.74
C GLY A 201 2.27 -17.58 -18.51
N LEU A 202 2.18 -18.56 -17.59
CA LEU A 202 3.22 -19.57 -17.36
C LEU A 202 3.01 -20.86 -18.17
N ALA A 203 1.78 -21.09 -18.66
CA ALA A 203 1.40 -22.26 -19.46
C ALA A 203 1.69 -22.01 -20.95
#